data_AF-A0A519W5W1-F1
#
_entry.id   AF-A0A519W5W1-F1
#
_cell.length_a   1.000
_cell.length_b   1.000
_cell.length_c   1.000
_cell.angle_alpha   90.00
_cell.angle_beta   90.00
_cell.angle_gamma   90.00
#
_symmetry.space_group_name_H-M   'P 1'
#
loop_
_entity.id
_entity.type
_entity.pdbx_description
1 polymer ?
#
loop_
_entity_poly.entity_id
_entity_poly.type
_entity_poly.pdbx_seq_one_letter_code
_entity_poly.pdbx_strand_id
1 'polypeptide(L)'
;MRKLSTILCVSTIILAACSSSNQQSGEKKTDSMTVNETSNKPVDAITGKLTLLSTPKIGEPINIKFTVYNNADTAAKFCKWHTPFENLMSKYVDVTMEDGTEAAYKGAMAKRVMPPPADSYITLKPGDSTSVDFDLNNAFTIDKSGKYTVKYNSAGISGIVIKDSLQLNIVK
;
A
#
# COMPACT_ATOMS: atom_id res chain seq x y z
N MET A 1 62.35 24.45 5.06
CA MET A 1 60.93 24.86 4.84
C MET A 1 60.08 24.23 5.94
N ARG A 2 59.23 25.05 6.56
CA ARG A 2 58.53 24.82 7.85
C ARG A 2 57.41 23.76 7.75
N LYS A 3 57.10 23.10 8.88
CA LYS A 3 55.75 22.69 9.39
C LYS A 3 55.97 21.75 10.59
N LEU A 4 55.95 22.16 11.86
CA LEU A 4 54.91 22.76 12.72
C LEU A 4 53.76 21.79 13.11
N SER A 5 54.01 21.14 14.25
CA SER A 5 53.15 20.63 15.34
C SER A 5 51.63 20.57 15.14
N THR A 6 51.04 19.41 15.42
CA THR A 6 49.58 19.22 15.52
C THR A 6 49.20 18.99 16.99
N ILE A 7 48.48 19.95 17.56
CA ILE A 7 47.96 19.92 18.94
C ILE A 7 46.53 19.37 18.93
N LEU A 8 46.31 18.48 19.89
CA LEU A 8 45.06 17.90 20.37
C LEU A 8 44.09 18.98 20.87
N CYS A 9 42.86 19.04 20.35
CA CYS A 9 41.75 19.76 20.97
C CYS A 9 40.48 18.90 20.96
N VAL A 10 40.15 18.40 22.15
CA VAL A 10 38.84 17.88 22.53
C VAL A 10 37.95 19.08 22.88
N SER A 11 36.71 19.12 22.40
CA SER A 11 35.73 20.10 22.86
C SER A 11 34.33 19.48 22.93
N THR A 12 33.72 19.70 24.08
CA THR A 12 32.49 19.14 24.62
C THR A 12 31.27 20.00 24.28
N ILE A 13 30.10 19.34 24.35
CA ILE A 13 28.73 19.81 24.12
C ILE A 13 28.21 20.58 25.34
N ILE A 14 27.47 21.69 25.18
CA ILE A 14 26.28 22.02 26.01
C ILE A 14 25.25 22.84 25.20
N LEU A 15 23.98 22.42 25.23
CA LEU A 15 22.78 23.12 24.74
C LEU A 15 22.24 24.11 25.78
N ALA A 16 21.80 25.30 25.35
CA ALA A 16 20.69 26.05 25.95
C ALA A 16 20.32 27.26 25.09
N ALA A 17 19.07 27.36 24.63
CA ALA A 17 18.48 28.59 24.13
C ALA A 17 16.99 28.68 24.50
N CYS A 18 16.54 29.91 24.71
CA CYS A 18 15.54 30.34 25.68
C CYS A 18 14.06 30.16 25.28
N SER A 19 13.23 30.07 26.31
CA SER A 19 11.78 30.35 26.28
C SER A 19 11.48 31.78 25.83
N SER A 20 10.35 31.97 25.14
CA SER A 20 9.70 33.27 24.98
C SER A 20 8.18 33.11 25.10
N SER A 21 7.62 33.91 26.00
CA SER A 21 6.20 34.05 26.34
C SER A 21 5.64 35.27 25.60
N ASN A 22 4.43 35.18 25.02
CA ASN A 22 3.47 36.29 25.12
C ASN A 22 2.00 35.86 24.90
N GLN A 23 1.16 36.43 25.77
CA GLN A 23 -0.31 36.44 25.89
C GLN A 23 -0.96 37.30 24.75
N GLN A 24 -2.26 37.36 24.42
CA GLN A 24 -3.56 36.90 24.95
C GLN A 24 -4.72 37.23 23.96
N SER A 25 -5.79 36.40 24.03
CA SER A 25 -7.25 36.54 23.77
C SER A 25 -7.91 37.52 22.77
N GLY A 26 -8.95 37.01 22.09
CA GLY A 26 -10.10 37.73 21.49
C GLY A 26 -11.16 36.75 20.89
N GLU A 27 -12.45 37.05 21.01
CA GLU A 27 -13.61 36.13 21.15
C GLU A 27 -14.30 35.53 19.88
N LYS A 28 -15.28 34.65 20.17
CA LYS A 28 -16.14 33.71 19.39
C LYS A 28 -16.98 34.23 18.21
N LYS A 29 -17.11 33.36 17.19
CA LYS A 29 -18.35 32.84 16.52
C LYS A 29 -17.92 31.58 15.72
N THR A 30 -18.22 30.33 16.12
CA THR A 30 -19.45 29.56 15.82
C THR A 30 -19.83 29.75 14.34
N ASP A 31 -19.47 28.87 13.39
CA ASP A 31 -19.67 27.41 13.35
C ASP A 31 -18.45 26.65 12.81
N SER A 32 -17.82 25.82 13.64
CA SER A 32 -16.93 24.76 13.15
C SER A 32 -17.66 23.45 13.33
N MET A 33 -18.07 22.83 12.20
CA MET A 33 -18.37 21.41 12.18
C MET A 33 -17.07 20.66 12.47
N THR A 34 -16.79 20.44 13.75
CA THR A 34 -15.83 19.42 14.17
C THR A 34 -16.47 18.07 13.88
N VAL A 35 -16.28 17.57 12.66
CA VAL A 35 -16.30 16.13 12.45
C VAL A 35 -15.05 15.58 13.14
N ASN A 36 -15.24 15.20 14.40
CA ASN A 36 -14.42 14.19 15.05
C ASN A 36 -14.55 12.91 14.21
N GLU A 37 -13.63 12.66 13.28
CA GLU A 37 -13.36 11.29 12.89
C GLU A 37 -12.47 10.67 13.96
N THR A 38 -13.13 10.09 14.95
CA THR A 38 -12.61 8.96 15.70
C THR A 38 -12.15 7.89 14.71
N SER A 39 -10.95 7.35 14.88
CA SER A 39 -10.60 6.09 14.25
C SER A 39 -9.78 5.26 15.21
N ASN A 40 -10.48 4.72 16.20
CA ASN A 40 -10.14 3.41 16.74
C ASN A 40 -10.53 2.38 15.65
N LYS A 41 -9.81 2.36 14.52
CA LYS A 41 -10.04 1.38 13.45
C LYS A 41 -9.57 0.02 13.97
N PRO A 42 -10.38 -1.05 13.86
CA PRO A 42 -9.83 -2.40 13.94
C PRO A 42 -8.80 -2.52 12.81
N VAL A 43 -7.54 -2.70 13.17
CA VAL A 43 -6.38 -2.63 12.26
C VAL A 43 -6.48 -3.66 11.12
N ASP A 44 -7.35 -4.67 11.25
CA ASP A 44 -7.58 -5.74 10.27
C ASP A 44 -9.05 -5.86 9.80
N ALA A 45 -9.87 -4.81 9.92
CA ALA A 45 -11.29 -4.87 9.50
C ALA A 45 -11.46 -5.24 8.01
N ILE A 46 -10.63 -4.65 7.15
CA ILE A 46 -10.61 -4.95 5.72
C ILE A 46 -9.45 -5.88 5.40
N THR A 47 -9.77 -7.12 5.02
CA THR A 47 -8.77 -8.08 4.53
C THR A 47 -9.01 -8.39 3.06
N GLY A 48 -8.00 -9.00 2.42
CA GLY A 48 -8.15 -9.48 1.05
C GLY A 48 -7.51 -10.84 0.82
N LYS A 49 -7.84 -11.44 -0.33
CA LYS A 49 -7.33 -12.73 -0.78
C LYS A 49 -7.07 -12.69 -2.28
N LEU A 50 -5.92 -13.22 -2.68
CA LEU A 50 -5.59 -13.53 -4.06
C LEU A 50 -5.92 -15.00 -4.34
N THR A 51 -6.66 -15.28 -5.41
CA THR A 51 -7.01 -16.65 -5.81
C THR A 51 -6.72 -16.83 -7.29
N LEU A 52 -5.91 -17.84 -7.62
CA LEU A 52 -5.65 -18.23 -9.01
C LEU A 52 -6.90 -18.90 -9.61
N LEU A 53 -7.31 -18.46 -10.79
CA LEU A 53 -8.54 -18.94 -11.43
C LEU A 53 -8.36 -20.14 -12.35
N SER A 54 -7.17 -20.28 -12.93
CA SER A 54 -6.85 -21.35 -13.87
C SER A 54 -5.37 -21.71 -13.80
N THR A 55 -5.01 -22.88 -14.31
CA THR A 55 -3.60 -23.28 -14.45
C THR A 55 -2.86 -22.27 -15.34
N PRO A 56 -1.81 -21.61 -14.83
CA PRO A 56 -1.12 -20.56 -15.58
C PRO A 56 -0.12 -21.18 -16.55
N LYS A 57 -0.14 -20.72 -17.80
CA LYS A 57 0.84 -21.11 -18.82
C LYS A 57 1.54 -19.90 -19.42
N ILE A 58 2.74 -20.11 -19.92
CA ILE A 58 3.47 -19.08 -20.66
C ILE A 58 2.70 -18.71 -21.93
N GLY A 59 2.57 -17.40 -22.17
CA GLY A 59 1.85 -16.86 -23.33
C GLY A 59 0.32 -16.87 -23.21
N GLU A 60 -0.25 -17.44 -22.15
CA GLU A 60 -1.69 -17.40 -21.85
C GLU A 60 -1.98 -16.39 -20.71
N PRO A 61 -3.20 -15.80 -20.65
CA PRO A 61 -3.61 -14.97 -19.52
C PRO A 61 -3.47 -15.68 -18.16
N ILE A 62 -2.87 -15.00 -17.18
CA ILE A 62 -2.72 -15.48 -15.80
C ILE A 62 -3.78 -14.75 -14.95
N ASN A 63 -4.99 -15.30 -14.96
CA ASN A 63 -6.14 -14.68 -14.31
C ASN A 63 -6.14 -14.94 -12.78
N ILE A 64 -6.17 -13.86 -12.01
CA ILE A 64 -6.19 -13.86 -10.55
C ILE A 64 -7.44 -13.11 -10.09
N LYS A 65 -8.22 -13.72 -9.21
CA LYS A 65 -9.30 -13.06 -8.47
C LYS A 65 -8.75 -12.37 -7.25
N PHE A 66 -9.05 -11.08 -7.12
CA PHE A 66 -8.77 -10.26 -5.96
C PHE A 66 -10.08 -10.03 -5.21
N THR A 67 -10.21 -10.64 -4.03
CA THR A 67 -11.41 -10.47 -3.18
C THR A 67 -11.06 -9.64 -1.94
N VAL A 68 -11.94 -8.72 -1.59
CA VAL A 68 -11.85 -7.89 -0.38
C VAL A 68 -13.05 -8.19 0.50
N TYR A 69 -12.79 -8.36 1.79
CA TYR A 69 -13.78 -8.70 2.82
C TYR A 69 -13.84 -7.59 3.87
N ASN A 70 -15.05 -7.30 4.33
CA ASN A 70 -15.25 -6.55 5.56
C ASN A 70 -15.58 -7.52 6.71
N ASN A 71 -14.62 -7.74 7.60
CA ASN A 71 -14.78 -8.63 8.75
C ASN A 71 -15.32 -7.91 9.99
N ALA A 72 -15.59 -6.60 9.91
CA ALA A 72 -16.20 -5.86 11.00
C ALA A 72 -17.72 -6.04 11.04
N ASP A 73 -18.31 -5.73 12.19
CA ASP A 73 -19.75 -5.64 12.44
C ASP A 73 -20.36 -4.30 12.01
N THR A 74 -19.54 -3.41 11.45
CA THR A 74 -19.91 -2.08 10.95
C THR A 74 -19.51 -1.92 9.49
N ALA A 75 -20.13 -0.96 8.80
CA ALA A 75 -19.73 -0.63 7.44
C ALA A 75 -18.29 -0.10 7.43
N ALA A 76 -17.48 -0.58 6.50
CA ALA A 76 -16.08 -0.19 6.38
C ALA A 76 -15.75 0.20 4.94
N LYS A 77 -14.74 1.08 4.80
CA LYS A 77 -14.28 1.61 3.51
C LYS A 77 -12.81 1.28 3.27
N PHE A 78 -12.49 0.98 2.02
CA PHE A 78 -11.11 0.83 1.54
C PHE A 78 -10.89 1.70 0.30
N CYS A 79 -9.65 2.14 0.09
CA CYS A 79 -9.29 2.91 -1.09
C CYS A 79 -9.05 1.96 -2.26
N LYS A 80 -9.72 2.18 -3.39
CA LYS A 80 -9.56 1.37 -4.61
C LYS A 80 -8.21 1.59 -5.29
N TRP A 81 -7.48 2.62 -4.88
CA TRP A 81 -6.13 2.88 -5.35
C TRP A 81 -5.19 1.72 -5.01
N HIS A 82 -4.32 1.37 -5.96
CA HIS A 82 -3.36 0.28 -5.79
C HIS A 82 -4.07 -1.07 -5.54
N THR A 83 -5.16 -1.27 -6.27
CA THR A 83 -5.91 -2.53 -6.32
C THR A 83 -6.38 -2.76 -7.75
N PRO A 84 -6.79 -3.98 -8.11
CA PRO A 84 -7.32 -4.23 -9.44
C PRO A 84 -8.71 -3.61 -9.70
N PHE A 85 -9.38 -3.02 -8.70
CA PHE A 85 -10.66 -2.31 -8.89
C PHE A 85 -10.54 -1.05 -9.77
N GLU A 86 -9.32 -0.64 -10.07
CA GLU A 86 -8.99 0.44 -11.01
C GLU A 86 -8.06 -0.02 -12.15
N ASN A 87 -8.00 -1.33 -12.41
CA ASN A 87 -6.99 -1.99 -13.24
C ASN A 87 -5.56 -1.90 -12.65
N LEU A 88 -4.57 -2.44 -13.38
CA LEU A 88 -3.15 -2.41 -13.00
C LEU A 88 -2.52 -1.02 -13.27
N MET A 89 -2.93 -0.02 -12.50
CA MET A 89 -2.46 1.37 -12.60
C MET A 89 -1.29 1.71 -11.64
N SER A 90 -0.78 0.72 -10.93
CA SER A 90 0.45 0.78 -10.13
C SER A 90 0.98 -0.63 -9.83
N LYS A 91 2.24 -0.73 -9.40
CA LYS A 91 2.86 -1.98 -8.97
C LYS A 91 2.44 -2.37 -7.53
N TYR A 92 1.18 -2.78 -7.38
CA TYR A 92 0.60 -3.12 -6.07
C TYR A 92 0.79 -4.59 -5.63
N VAL A 93 1.46 -5.39 -6.46
CA VAL A 93 1.96 -6.71 -6.10
C VAL A 93 3.44 -6.81 -6.42
N ASP A 94 4.17 -7.57 -5.61
CA ASP A 94 5.49 -8.07 -5.93
C ASP A 94 5.34 -9.48 -6.53
N VAL A 95 6.09 -9.78 -7.58
CA VAL A 95 6.05 -11.06 -8.27
C VAL A 95 7.48 -11.58 -8.37
N THR A 96 7.78 -12.67 -7.67
CA THR A 96 9.16 -13.17 -7.51
C THR A 96 9.22 -14.66 -7.81
N MET A 97 10.23 -15.08 -8.55
CA MET A 97 10.54 -16.50 -8.76
C MET A 97 11.11 -17.16 -7.50
N GLU A 98 11.06 -18.48 -7.44
CA GLU A 98 11.67 -19.28 -6.36
C GLU A 98 13.18 -19.03 -6.17
N ASP A 99 13.88 -18.61 -7.24
CA ASP A 99 15.31 -18.23 -7.19
C ASP A 99 15.55 -16.79 -6.72
N GLY A 100 14.50 -16.04 -6.37
CA GLY A 100 14.56 -14.64 -5.94
C GLY A 100 14.52 -13.61 -7.07
N THR A 101 14.48 -14.03 -8.34
CA THR A 101 14.37 -13.12 -9.48
C THR A 101 13.00 -12.44 -9.50
N GLU A 102 12.98 -11.11 -9.50
CA GLU A 102 11.72 -10.36 -9.61
C GLU A 102 11.25 -10.28 -11.08
N ALA A 103 9.95 -10.51 -11.31
CA ALA A 103 9.35 -10.32 -12.62
C ALA A 103 9.32 -8.81 -12.97
N ALA A 104 9.69 -8.48 -14.21
CA ALA A 104 9.76 -7.10 -14.64
C ALA A 104 8.36 -6.48 -14.73
N TYR A 105 8.15 -5.36 -14.04
CA TYR A 105 6.94 -4.57 -14.14
C TYR A 105 6.95 -3.72 -15.43
N LYS A 106 5.87 -3.80 -16.20
CA LYS A 106 5.63 -3.07 -17.46
C LYS A 106 4.28 -2.33 -17.47
N GLY A 107 3.54 -2.34 -16.36
CA GLY A 107 2.23 -1.70 -16.25
C GLY A 107 2.31 -0.18 -16.15
N ALA A 108 1.13 0.46 -16.21
CA ALA A 108 1.02 1.90 -16.01
C ALA A 108 1.36 2.29 -14.56
N MET A 109 1.85 3.52 -14.36
CA MET A 109 2.09 4.09 -13.03
C MET A 109 1.36 5.43 -12.92
N ALA A 110 0.20 5.43 -12.27
CA ALA A 110 -0.59 6.64 -12.08
C ALA A 110 0.05 7.58 -11.04
N LYS A 111 0.24 8.85 -11.41
CA LYS A 111 0.60 9.91 -10.46
C LYS A 111 -0.65 10.43 -9.76
N ARG A 112 -0.63 10.56 -8.44
CA ARG A 112 -1.80 10.98 -7.64
C ARG A 112 -1.45 12.03 -6.60
N VAL A 113 -2.44 12.84 -6.24
CA VAL A 113 -2.36 13.80 -5.15
C VAL A 113 -2.94 13.15 -3.89
N MET A 114 -2.27 13.36 -2.76
CA MET A 114 -2.74 12.90 -1.45
C MET A 114 -3.37 14.07 -0.68
N PRO A 115 -4.42 13.83 0.13
CA PRO A 115 -5.09 12.54 0.36
C PRO A 115 -5.98 12.10 -0.82
N PRO A 116 -6.34 10.80 -0.93
CA PRO A 116 -7.27 10.34 -1.94
C PRO A 116 -8.64 11.04 -1.82
N PRO A 117 -9.27 11.46 -2.93
CA PRO A 117 -10.60 12.03 -2.91
C PRO A 117 -11.66 11.01 -2.48
N ALA A 118 -12.83 11.49 -2.05
CA ALA A 118 -13.88 10.64 -1.46
C ALA A 118 -14.41 9.55 -2.41
N ASP A 119 -14.43 9.80 -3.72
CA ASP A 119 -14.85 8.87 -4.77
C ASP A 119 -13.83 7.74 -5.05
N SER A 120 -12.67 7.78 -4.40
CA SER A 120 -11.65 6.74 -4.46
C SER A 120 -11.89 5.60 -3.49
N TYR A 121 -12.93 5.68 -2.67
CA TYR A 121 -13.25 4.67 -1.66
C TYR A 121 -14.41 3.78 -2.09
N ILE A 122 -14.31 2.49 -1.79
CA ILE A 122 -15.40 1.51 -1.89
C ILE A 122 -15.85 1.19 -0.47
N THR A 123 -17.18 1.21 -0.25
CA THR A 123 -17.80 0.88 1.03
C THR A 123 -18.40 -0.52 0.98
N LEU A 124 -18.16 -1.32 2.01
CA LEU A 124 -18.73 -2.63 2.22
C LEU A 124 -19.59 -2.63 3.49
N LYS A 125 -20.74 -3.30 3.46
CA LYS A 125 -21.56 -3.52 4.67
C LYS A 125 -20.85 -4.52 5.61
N PRO A 126 -21.31 -4.68 6.86
CA PRO A 126 -20.78 -5.72 7.75
C PRO A 126 -20.86 -7.10 7.11
N GLY A 127 -19.75 -7.86 7.11
CA GLY A 127 -19.68 -9.21 6.55
C GLY A 127 -19.70 -9.30 5.02
N ASP A 128 -19.86 -8.18 4.30
CA ASP A 128 -19.87 -8.18 2.83
C ASP A 128 -18.47 -8.39 2.24
N SER A 129 -18.45 -8.78 0.97
CA SER A 129 -17.23 -8.85 0.16
C SER A 129 -17.46 -8.33 -1.25
N THR A 130 -16.38 -7.96 -1.92
CA THR A 130 -16.36 -7.60 -3.34
C THR A 130 -15.15 -8.21 -4.02
N SER A 131 -15.24 -8.49 -5.32
CA SER A 131 -14.17 -9.11 -6.08
C SER A 131 -13.99 -8.49 -7.45
N VAL A 132 -12.77 -8.56 -7.96
CA VAL A 132 -12.41 -8.21 -9.33
C VAL A 132 -11.34 -9.18 -9.83
N ASP A 133 -11.42 -9.54 -11.10
CA ASP A 133 -10.44 -10.40 -11.74
C ASP A 133 -9.45 -9.55 -12.53
N PHE A 134 -8.18 -9.94 -12.55
CA PHE A 134 -7.16 -9.29 -13.36
C PHE A 134 -6.19 -10.32 -13.95
N ASP A 135 -5.66 -10.01 -15.13
CA ASP A 135 -4.56 -10.76 -15.74
C ASP A 135 -3.21 -10.19 -15.31
N LEU A 136 -2.37 -11.01 -14.69
CA LEU A 136 -1.02 -10.62 -14.27
C LEU A 136 -0.13 -10.17 -15.46
N ASN A 137 -0.33 -10.76 -16.64
CA ASN A 137 0.45 -10.45 -17.85
C ASN A 137 0.22 -9.04 -18.38
N ASN A 138 -0.87 -8.37 -17.95
CA ASN A 138 -1.13 -6.98 -18.33
C ASN A 138 -0.10 -6.00 -17.75
N ALA A 139 0.57 -6.35 -16.64
CA ALA A 139 1.54 -5.47 -15.99
C ALA A 139 2.88 -6.12 -15.65
N PHE A 140 3.02 -7.44 -15.79
CA PHE A 140 4.28 -8.14 -15.57
C PHE A 140 4.74 -8.91 -16.81
N THR A 141 6.04 -8.98 -17.01
CA THR A 141 6.64 -9.90 -17.98
C THR A 141 6.85 -11.25 -17.30
N ILE A 142 6.09 -12.25 -17.74
CA ILE A 142 6.14 -13.63 -17.24
C ILE A 142 6.46 -14.55 -18.43
N ASP A 143 7.76 -14.78 -18.65
CA ASP A 143 8.30 -15.45 -19.85
C ASP A 143 9.04 -16.76 -19.54
N LYS A 144 9.13 -17.14 -18.26
CA LYS A 144 9.79 -18.37 -17.80
C LYS A 144 8.80 -19.27 -17.06
N SER A 145 8.80 -20.56 -17.40
CA SER A 145 8.12 -21.57 -16.60
C SER A 145 8.81 -21.73 -15.24
N GLY A 146 8.04 -21.97 -14.18
CA GLY A 146 8.57 -22.16 -12.84
C GLY A 146 7.59 -21.74 -11.76
N LYS A 147 8.04 -21.80 -10.50
CA LYS A 147 7.26 -21.34 -9.36
C LYS A 147 7.47 -19.85 -9.12
N TYR A 148 6.37 -19.14 -8.92
CA TYR A 148 6.34 -17.72 -8.58
C TYR A 148 5.53 -17.49 -7.31
N THR A 149 5.94 -16.52 -6.52
CA THR A 149 5.17 -15.98 -5.41
C THR A 149 4.68 -14.59 -5.78
N VAL A 150 3.37 -14.37 -5.62
CA VAL A 150 2.72 -13.06 -5.77
C VAL A 150 2.32 -12.54 -4.38
N LYS A 151 2.84 -11.38 -4.00
CA LYS A 151 2.58 -10.75 -2.70
C LYS A 151 1.98 -9.37 -2.88
N TYR A 152 0.86 -9.09 -2.21
CA TYR A 152 0.30 -7.75 -2.18
C TYR A 152 1.15 -6.81 -1.31
N ASN A 153 1.48 -5.62 -1.80
CA ASN A 153 2.43 -4.70 -1.16
C ASN A 153 1.85 -3.32 -0.83
N SER A 154 0.55 -3.09 -1.07
CA SER A 154 -0.03 -1.74 -1.09
C SER A 154 -1.05 -1.45 0.02
N ALA A 155 -0.99 -2.19 1.13
CA ALA A 155 -1.86 -2.00 2.30
C ALA A 155 -1.84 -0.56 2.84
N GLY A 156 -0.70 0.13 2.75
CA GLY A 156 -0.57 1.51 3.22
C GLY A 156 -1.41 2.54 2.44
N ILE A 157 -1.79 2.23 1.20
CA ILE A 157 -2.64 3.10 0.36
C ILE A 157 -4.08 2.61 0.34
N SER A 158 -4.30 1.31 0.11
CA SER A 158 -5.64 0.75 -0.01
C SER A 158 -6.35 0.59 1.34
N GLY A 159 -5.59 0.37 2.41
CA GLY A 159 -6.12 -0.07 3.71
C GLY A 159 -6.55 -1.54 3.72
N ILE A 160 -6.19 -2.34 2.71
CA ILE A 160 -6.50 -3.77 2.61
C ILE A 160 -5.32 -4.58 3.14
N VAL A 161 -5.57 -5.44 4.12
CA VAL A 161 -4.55 -6.36 4.65
C VAL A 161 -4.66 -7.71 3.96
N ILE A 162 -3.61 -8.09 3.23
CA ILE A 162 -3.46 -9.44 2.66
C ILE A 162 -2.20 -10.05 3.27
N LYS A 163 -2.38 -11.02 4.18
CA LYS A 163 -1.27 -11.66 4.91
C LYS A 163 -0.64 -12.78 4.07
N ASP A 164 -1.46 -13.46 3.29
CA ASP A 164 -1.04 -14.59 2.47
C ASP A 164 -0.40 -14.12 1.15
N SER A 165 0.48 -14.95 0.62
CA SER A 165 0.97 -14.83 -0.75
C SER A 165 0.31 -15.90 -1.63
N LEU A 166 0.16 -15.59 -2.92
CA LEU A 166 -0.34 -16.54 -3.90
C LEU A 166 0.85 -17.24 -4.58
N GLN A 167 0.87 -18.57 -4.53
CA GLN A 167 1.84 -19.37 -5.25
C GLN A 167 1.30 -19.74 -6.63
N LEU A 168 2.12 -19.52 -7.66
CA LEU A 168 1.83 -19.89 -9.04
C LEU A 168 2.85 -20.93 -9.49
N ASN A 169 2.40 -21.98 -10.16
CA ASN A 169 3.28 -22.92 -10.86
C ASN A 169 3.02 -22.79 -12.37
N ILE A 170 3.87 -22.02 -13.03
CA ILE A 170 3.69 -21.65 -14.44
C ILE A 170 4.33 -22.72 -15.31
N VAL A 171 3.53 -23.31 -16.18
CA VAL A 171 3.96 -24.34 -17.12
C VAL A 171 4.18 -23.76 -18.52
N LYS A 172 4.89 -24.50 -19.36
CA LYS A 172 5.04 -24.15 -20.77
C LYS A 172 3.74 -24.35 -21.55
#